data_AF-A0A9D5V492-F1
#
_entry.id   AF-A0A9D5V492-F1
#
_cell.length_a   1.000
_cell.length_b   1.000
_cell.length_c   1.000
_cell.angle_alpha   90.00
_cell.angle_beta   90.00
_cell.angle_gamma   90.00
#
_symmetry.space_group_name_H-M   'P 1'
#
loop_
_entity.id
_entity.type
_entity.pdbx_description
1 polymer ?
#
loop_
_entity_poly.entity_id
_entity_poly.type
_entity_poly.pdbx_seq_one_letter_code
_entity_poly.pdbx_strand_id
1 'polypeptide(L)'
;MAKYFREKVTGQMRSALIYPEPFFVHSHLTTAIQLADITAYLISWGVRVGTMSRPARPELGEFAETVSALRYKATRERQGNENFVIWSFALIDDLRSRCDQ
;
A
#
# COMPACT_ATOMS: atom_id res chain seq x y z
N MET A 1 13.89 3.95 -13.11
CA MET A 1 12.94 4.39 -12.06
C MET A 1 12.42 5.82 -12.27
N ALA A 2 13.29 6.84 -12.33
CA ALA A 2 12.85 8.25 -12.39
C ALA A 2 11.98 8.63 -13.61
N LYS A 3 12.12 7.92 -14.74
CA LYS A 3 11.31 8.14 -15.94
C LYS A 3 9.82 7.81 -15.72
N TYR A 4 9.53 6.71 -15.01
CA TYR A 4 8.16 6.28 -14.72
C TYR A 4 7.43 7.30 -13.83
N PHE A 5 8.09 7.80 -12.79
CA PHE A 5 7.49 8.74 -11.84
C PHE A 5 7.37 10.18 -12.39
N ARG A 6 8.18 10.56 -13.38
CA ARG A 6 8.13 11.91 -13.99
C ARG A 6 7.30 12.00 -15.25
N GLU A 7 7.22 10.95 -16.06
CA GLU A 7 6.65 11.06 -17.41
C GLU A 7 5.32 10.32 -17.59
N LYS A 8 4.93 9.49 -16.62
CA LYS A 8 3.61 8.85 -16.63
C LYS A 8 2.71 9.55 -15.63
N VAL A 9 1.53 9.97 -16.08
CA VAL A 9 0.49 10.59 -15.23
C VAL A 9 0.21 9.74 -13.99
N THR A 10 0.13 8.42 -14.15
CA THR A 10 -0.03 7.47 -13.02
C THR A 10 1.16 7.47 -12.06
N GLY A 11 2.38 7.64 -12.57
CA GLY A 11 3.59 7.69 -11.76
C GLY A 11 3.69 9.01 -10.99
N GLN A 12 3.36 10.12 -11.63
CA GLN A 12 3.31 11.45 -10.99
C GLN A 12 2.28 11.47 -9.85
N MET A 13 1.07 11.00 -10.11
CA MET A 13 -0.02 10.95 -9.12
C MET A 13 0.36 10.12 -7.88
N ARG A 14 1.06 8.99 -8.06
CA ARG A 14 1.53 8.16 -6.95
C ARG A 14 2.68 8.77 -6.15
N SER A 15 3.54 9.54 -6.81
CA SER A 15 4.68 10.19 -6.16
C SER A 15 4.22 11.32 -5.24
N ALA A 16 3.12 12.00 -5.59
CA ALA A 16 2.52 13.05 -4.78
C ALA A 16 1.94 12.54 -3.44
N LEU A 17 1.72 11.22 -3.31
CA LEU A 17 1.24 10.59 -2.08
C LEU A 17 2.39 10.20 -1.12
N ILE A 18 3.64 10.38 -1.54
CA ILE A 18 4.81 10.06 -0.72
C ILE A 18 5.12 11.29 0.14
N TYR A 19 4.93 11.17 1.46
CA TYR A 19 5.23 12.25 2.39
C TYR A 19 6.72 12.25 2.78
N PRO A 20 7.45 13.37 2.65
CA PRO A 20 8.91 13.36 2.69
C PRO A 20 9.54 13.33 4.10
N GLU A 21 8.82 13.57 5.20
CA GLU A 21 9.40 13.56 6.55
C GLU A 21 8.49 12.91 7.61
N PRO A 22 9.06 12.16 8.58
CA PRO A 22 8.28 11.60 9.68
C PRO A 22 7.96 12.67 10.72
N PHE A 23 6.67 12.86 11.02
CA PHE A 23 6.20 13.69 12.12
C PHE A 23 6.55 13.03 13.46
N PHE A 24 7.72 13.35 14.03
CA PHE A 24 8.03 12.98 15.41
C PHE A 24 7.50 14.06 16.36
N VAL A 25 6.24 13.95 16.74
CA VAL A 25 5.65 14.68 17.87
C VAL A 25 4.83 13.68 18.68
N HIS A 26 4.94 13.72 20.02
CA HIS A 26 4.39 12.76 20.99
C HIS A 26 2.84 12.80 21.09
N SER A 27 2.15 12.74 19.95
CA SER A 27 0.71 12.62 19.83
C SER A 27 0.33 11.20 19.41
N HIS A 28 -0.95 10.82 19.55
CA HIS A 28 -1.52 9.57 19.05
C HIS A 28 -1.22 9.29 17.55
N LEU A 29 -0.84 10.33 16.80
CA LEU A 29 -0.37 10.21 15.42
C LEU A 29 0.90 9.34 15.31
N THR A 30 1.78 9.37 16.33
CA THR A 30 3.01 8.55 16.36
C THR A 30 2.67 7.05 16.28
N THR A 31 1.63 6.59 16.97
CA THR A 31 1.22 5.18 16.94
C THR A 31 0.73 4.77 15.54
N ALA A 32 -0.03 5.64 14.87
CA ALA A 32 -0.50 5.37 13.52
C ALA A 32 0.66 5.33 12.51
N ILE A 33 1.65 6.21 12.65
CA ILE A 33 2.87 6.20 11.83
C ILE A 33 3.66 4.91 12.06
N GLN A 34 3.86 4.50 13.31
CA GLN A 34 4.54 3.24 13.64
C GLN A 34 3.82 2.03 13.03
N LEU A 35 2.49 2.01 13.08
CA LEU A 35 1.70 0.94 12.47
C LEU A 35 1.87 0.91 10.95
N ALA A 36 1.89 2.08 10.30
CA ALA A 36 2.16 2.19 8.87
C ALA A 36 3.58 1.71 8.52
N ASP A 37 4.58 2.06 9.31
CA ASP A 37 5.97 1.63 9.12
C ASP A 37 6.13 0.12 9.27
N ILE A 38 5.49 -0.48 10.28
CA ILE A 38 5.47 -1.94 10.46
C ILE A 38 4.81 -2.60 9.24
N THR A 39 3.68 -2.06 8.77
CA THR A 39 2.98 -2.57 7.59
C THR A 39 3.88 -2.51 6.35
N ALA A 40 4.56 -1.38 6.13
CA ALA A 40 5.49 -1.21 5.02
C ALA A 40 6.69 -2.17 5.10
N TYR A 41 7.22 -2.40 6.31
CA TYR A 41 8.30 -3.36 6.55
C TYR A 41 7.87 -4.80 6.21
N LEU A 42 6.68 -5.21 6.69
CA LEU A 42 6.11 -6.53 6.41
C LEU A 42 5.90 -6.76 4.91
N ILE A 43 5.38 -5.76 4.18
CA ILE A 43 5.22 -5.84 2.73
C ILE A 43 6.58 -5.99 2.04
N SER A 44 7.57 -5.17 2.43
CA SER A 44 8.89 -5.16 1.78
C SER A 44 9.62 -6.50 1.92
N TRP A 45 9.56 -7.11 3.10
CA TRP A 45 10.37 -8.27 3.45
C TRP A 45 9.62 -9.60 3.46
N GLY A 46 8.31 -9.58 3.68
CA GLY A 46 7.46 -10.77 3.79
C GLY A 46 6.60 -11.06 2.56
N VAL A 47 6.32 -10.09 1.68
CA VAL A 47 5.45 -10.29 0.51
C VAL A 47 6.26 -10.46 -0.77
N ARG A 48 5.91 -11.47 -1.59
CA ARG A 48 6.50 -11.68 -2.92
C ARG A 48 5.40 -11.75 -3.96
N VAL A 49 5.59 -11.03 -5.06
CA VAL A 49 4.64 -10.95 -6.18
C VAL A 49 5.37 -11.08 -7.51
N GLY A 50 4.73 -11.73 -8.49
CA GLY A 50 5.24 -11.83 -9.86
C GLY A 50 6.63 -12.46 -9.93
N THR A 51 7.59 -11.74 -10.54
CA THR A 51 8.95 -12.21 -10.87
C THR A 51 10.00 -11.87 -9.82
N MET A 52 9.61 -11.58 -8.57
CA MET A 52 10.57 -11.29 -7.50
C MET A 52 11.42 -12.53 -7.19
N SER A 53 12.74 -12.42 -7.40
CA SER A 53 13.69 -13.54 -7.25
C SER A 53 14.25 -13.72 -5.83
N ARG A 54 14.18 -12.70 -4.99
CA ARG A 54 14.68 -12.77 -3.61
C ARG A 54 13.67 -13.49 -2.70
N PRO A 55 14.11 -14.40 -1.82
CA PRO A 55 13.20 -15.08 -0.90
C PRO A 55 12.55 -14.09 0.08
N ALA A 56 11.35 -14.41 0.54
CA ALA A 56 10.71 -13.72 1.66
C ALA A 56 11.36 -14.17 2.98
N ARG A 57 11.30 -13.31 4.01
CA ARG A 57 11.72 -13.69 5.35
C ARG A 57 10.67 -14.61 5.98
N PRO A 58 11.00 -15.88 6.29
CA PRO A 58 10.01 -16.86 6.73
C PRO A 58 9.34 -16.48 8.06
N GLU A 59 10.09 -15.83 8.97
CA GLU A 59 9.58 -15.36 10.25
C GLU A 59 8.49 -14.29 10.14
N LEU A 60 8.35 -13.64 8.98
CA LEU A 60 7.33 -12.63 8.72
C LEU A 60 6.07 -13.20 8.06
N GLY A 61 6.01 -14.51 7.78
CA GLY A 61 4.97 -15.12 6.95
C GLY A 61 3.55 -14.83 7.42
N GLU A 62 3.23 -15.13 8.68
CA GLU A 62 1.89 -14.93 9.24
C GLU A 62 1.44 -13.45 9.20
N PHE A 63 2.36 -12.54 9.53
CA PHE A 63 2.09 -11.10 9.50
C PHE A 63 1.95 -10.57 8.06
N ALA A 64 2.74 -11.11 7.13
CA ALA A 64 2.65 -10.75 5.71
C ALA A 64 1.33 -11.21 5.09
N GLU A 65 0.83 -12.38 5.47
CA GLU A 65 -0.52 -12.85 5.11
C GLU A 65 -1.60 -11.97 5.72
N THR A 66 -1.44 -11.56 6.98
CA THR A 66 -2.38 -10.65 7.67
C THR A 66 -2.51 -9.31 6.94
N VAL A 67 -1.39 -8.66 6.63
CA VAL A 67 -1.39 -7.40 5.86
C VAL A 67 -1.92 -7.62 4.44
N SER A 68 -1.61 -8.77 3.85
CA SER A 68 -2.13 -9.16 2.54
C SER A 68 -3.65 -9.37 2.54
N ALA A 69 -4.26 -9.76 3.65
CA ALA A 69 -5.72 -9.86 3.77
C ALA A 69 -6.41 -8.49 3.77
N LEU A 70 -5.71 -7.42 4.14
CA LEU A 70 -6.23 -6.04 4.11
C LEU A 70 -6.31 -5.46 2.68
N ARG A 71 -5.80 -6.18 1.68
CA ARG A 71 -5.79 -5.71 0.29
C ARG A 71 -7.22 -5.62 -0.26
N TYR A 72 -7.53 -4.48 -0.86
CA TYR A 72 -8.75 -4.29 -1.64
C TYR A 72 -8.61 -4.97 -3.01
N LYS A 73 -9.62 -5.78 -3.37
CA LYS A 73 -9.73 -6.42 -4.69
C LYS A 73 -10.62 -5.56 -5.59
N ALA A 74 -10.05 -5.03 -6.66
CA ALA A 74 -10.80 -4.34 -7.70
C ALA A 74 -10.74 -5.13 -9.01
N THR A 75 -11.88 -5.46 -9.60
CA THR A 75 -11.94 -5.96 -10.97
C THR A 75 -12.14 -4.79 -11.92
N ARG A 76 -11.34 -4.70 -12.97
CA ARG A 76 -11.42 -3.66 -14.00
C ARG A 76 -11.23 -4.27 -15.38
N GLU A 77 -11.82 -3.65 -16.38
CA GLU A 77 -11.49 -3.96 -17.77
C GLU A 77 -10.13 -3.33 -18.11
N ARG A 78 -9.21 -4.11 -18.67
CA ARG A 78 -7.92 -3.60 -19.14
C ARG A 78 -7.49 -4.32 -20.40
N GLN A 79 -7.26 -3.56 -21.48
CA GLN A 79 -6.80 -4.08 -22.78
C GLN A 79 -7.64 -5.25 -23.32
N GLY A 80 -8.97 -5.15 -23.25
CA GLY A 80 -9.90 -6.19 -23.73
C GLY A 80 -10.07 -7.39 -22.79
N ASN A 81 -9.46 -7.36 -21.59
CA ASN A 81 -9.74 -8.32 -20.54
C ASN A 81 -10.70 -7.70 -19.51
N GLU A 82 -11.95 -8.13 -19.53
CA GLU A 82 -13.04 -7.65 -18.65
C GLU A 82 -12.79 -7.97 -17.17
N ASN A 83 -11.99 -9.01 -16.88
CA ASN A 83 -11.80 -9.55 -15.54
C ASN A 83 -10.40 -9.30 -14.96
N PHE A 84 -9.76 -8.19 -15.31
CA PHE A 84 -8.43 -7.89 -14.79
C PHE A 84 -8.49 -7.50 -13.30
N VAL A 85 -7.99 -8.39 -12.44
CA VAL A 85 -7.96 -8.20 -10.98
C VAL A 85 -6.76 -7.34 -10.58
N ILE A 86 -7.03 -6.27 -9.83
CA ILE A 86 -6.05 -5.37 -9.25
C ILE A 86 -6.15 -5.47 -7.73
N TRP A 87 -5.02 -5.76 -7.09
CA TRP A 87 -4.87 -5.69 -5.64
C TRP A 87 -4.29 -4.32 -5.26
N SER A 88 -4.96 -3.62 -4.35
CA SER A 88 -4.55 -2.30 -3.88
C SER A 88 -4.86 -2.12 -2.38
N PHE A 89 -4.50 -0.97 -1.82
CA PHE A 89 -5.06 -0.51 -0.55
C PHE A 89 -6.17 0.50 -0.85
N ALA A 90 -7.24 0.48 -0.05
CA ALA A 90 -8.30 1.47 -0.13
C ALA A 90 -7.88 2.72 0.65
N LEU A 91 -8.00 3.89 0.02
CA LEU A 91 -7.88 5.16 0.71
C LEU A 91 -9.25 5.48 1.33
N ILE A 92 -9.27 5.71 2.64
CA ILE A 92 -10.46 6.16 3.36
C ILE A 92 -10.22 7.63 3.70
N ASP A 93 -10.89 8.52 2.96
CA ASP A 93 -10.70 9.97 3.09
C ASP A 93 -11.38 10.54 4.35
N ASP A 94 -12.34 9.81 4.92
CA ASP A 94 -13.04 10.20 6.15
C ASP A 94 -13.36 8.97 7.00
N LEU A 95 -12.95 9.02 8.28
CA LEU A 95 -13.21 7.98 9.27
C LEU A 95 -14.54 8.16 10.00
N ARG A 96 -15.25 9.28 9.79
CA ARG A 96 -16.57 9.51 10.36
C ARG A 96 -17.58 8.53 9.81
N SER A 97 -18.51 8.11 10.67
CA SER A 97 -19.63 7.28 10.25
C SER A 97 -20.54 8.07 9.31
N ARG A 98 -21.36 7.40 8.49
CA ARG A 98 -22.32 8.08 7.60
C ARG A 98 -23.32 8.98 8.36
N CYS A 99 -23.48 8.76 9.66
CA CYS A 99 -24.37 9.54 10.51
C CYS A 99 -23.71 10.85 10.99
N ASP A 100 -22.38 10.92 11.01
CA ASP A 100 -21.58 12.06 11.50
C ASP A 100 -20.97 12.90 10.37
N GLN A 101 -21.31 12.59 9.11
CA GLN A 101 -20.82 13.28 7.92
C GLN A 101 -21.53 14.61 7.69
#